data_AF-A0A2X2K579-F1
#
_entry.id   AF-A0A2X2K579-F1
#
_cell.length_a   1.000
_cell.length_b   1.000
_cell.length_c   1.000
_cell.angle_alpha   90.00
_cell.angle_beta   90.00
_cell.angle_gamma   90.00
#
_symmetry.space_group_name_H-M   'P 1'
#
loop_
_entity.id
_entity.type
_entity.pdbx_description
1 polymer ?
#
loop_
_entity_poly.entity_id
_entity_poly.type
_entity_poly.pdbx_seq_one_letter_code
_entity_poly.pdbx_strand_id
1 'polypeptide(L)'
;MIFIVYLKSPLTYLAILVVSSLIATQSILMANSMDNPKHIIVYGSVFAAAKWLLLIIGLMFVVKTITRDFSQGTIQLYMSKVKTRVGYIISKTISIILISILFALIHYVILIVVQASSNGKNLAFSKYVDNLWFFLIFLLFFGLFLFLITLASQKNSNDIFIRCIFSTYCTVY
;
A
#
# COMPACT_ATOMS: atom_id res chain seq x y z
N MET A 1 -5.89 -4.58 -17.86
CA MET A 1 -4.50 -4.76 -18.36
C MET A 1 -3.42 -4.25 -17.38
N ILE A 2 -3.67 -3.21 -16.57
CA ILE A 2 -2.67 -2.63 -15.62
C ILE A 2 -2.32 -3.59 -14.47
N PHE A 3 -3.28 -4.36 -13.96
CA PHE A 3 -3.10 -5.26 -12.82
C PHE A 3 -2.09 -6.41 -13.09
N ILE A 4 -2.08 -6.95 -14.31
CA ILE A 4 -1.15 -8.03 -14.73
C ILE A 4 0.31 -7.54 -14.75
N VAL A 5 0.54 -6.27 -15.05
CA VAL A 5 1.90 -5.69 -15.06
C VAL A 5 2.48 -5.64 -13.65
N TYR A 6 1.66 -5.40 -12.63
CA TYR A 6 2.10 -5.41 -11.24
C TYR A 6 2.44 -6.80 -10.71
N LEU A 7 1.70 -7.82 -11.13
CA LEU A 7 2.01 -9.22 -10.79
C LEU A 7 3.27 -9.74 -11.49
N LYS A 8 3.71 -9.11 -12.58
CA LYS A 8 4.96 -9.46 -13.28
C LYS A 8 6.16 -8.62 -12.84
N SER A 9 5.96 -7.54 -12.09
CA SER A 9 7.07 -6.65 -11.73
C SER A 9 7.89 -7.26 -10.58
N PRO A 10 9.23 -7.38 -10.73
CA PRO A 10 10.10 -7.91 -9.68
C PRO A 10 10.06 -7.06 -8.40
N LEU A 11 9.74 -5.77 -8.53
CA LEU A 11 9.63 -4.84 -7.41
C LEU A 11 8.48 -5.21 -6.45
N THR A 12 7.39 -5.80 -6.97
CA THR A 12 6.26 -6.26 -6.14
C THR A 12 6.67 -7.42 -5.26
N TYR A 13 7.41 -8.39 -5.82
CA TYR A 13 7.91 -9.54 -5.06
C TYR A 13 8.96 -9.12 -4.03
N LEU A 14 9.85 -8.20 -4.40
CA LEU A 14 10.83 -7.63 -3.47
C LEU A 14 10.13 -6.93 -2.29
N ALA A 15 9.09 -6.14 -2.56
CA ALA A 15 8.34 -5.46 -1.52
C ALA A 15 7.66 -6.44 -0.54
N ILE A 16 7.08 -7.53 -1.06
CA ILE A 16 6.47 -8.58 -0.24
C ILE A 16 7.54 -9.28 0.62
N LEU A 17 8.71 -9.59 0.06
CA LEU A 17 9.83 -10.17 0.79
C LEU A 17 10.36 -9.24 1.89
N VAL A 18 10.47 -7.94 1.62
CA VAL A 18 10.90 -6.95 2.63
C VAL A 18 9.89 -6.88 3.78
N VAL A 19 8.59 -6.79 3.47
CA VAL A 19 7.54 -6.71 4.50
C VAL A 19 7.50 -7.99 5.33
N SER A 20 7.53 -9.16 4.69
CA SER A 20 7.54 -10.45 5.40
C SER A 20 8.79 -10.61 6.27
N SER A 21 9.98 -10.23 5.78
CA SER A 21 11.22 -10.25 6.54
C SER A 21 11.17 -9.33 7.77
N LEU A 22 10.69 -8.09 7.62
CA LEU A 22 10.56 -7.14 8.73
C LEU A 22 9.59 -7.65 9.80
N ILE A 23 8.45 -8.21 9.39
CA ILE A 23 7.45 -8.76 10.30
C ILE A 23 7.95 -10.02 11.01
N ALA A 24 8.60 -10.92 10.27
CA ALA A 24 9.23 -12.11 10.86
C ALA A 24 10.31 -11.70 11.87
N THR A 25 11.16 -10.73 11.52
CA THR A 25 12.21 -10.22 12.41
C THR A 25 11.62 -9.64 13.69
N GLN A 26 10.61 -8.77 13.58
CA GLN A 26 9.92 -8.21 14.76
C GLN A 26 9.28 -9.30 15.62
N SER A 27 8.64 -10.28 15.00
CA SER A 27 8.00 -11.40 15.72
C SER A 27 9.04 -12.27 16.44
N ILE A 28 10.15 -12.60 15.78
CA ILE A 28 11.25 -13.39 16.36
C ILE A 28 11.94 -12.63 17.50
N LEU A 29 12.25 -11.34 17.31
CA LEU A 29 12.87 -10.52 18.35
C LEU A 29 11.96 -10.38 19.57
N MET A 30 10.66 -10.12 19.38
CA MET A 30 9.69 -10.04 20.49
C MET A 30 9.46 -11.39 21.17
N ALA A 31 9.43 -12.49 20.42
CA ALA A 31 9.27 -13.84 20.97
C ALA A 31 10.50 -14.32 21.75
N ASN A 32 11.69 -13.82 21.43
CA ASN A 32 12.96 -14.17 22.08
C ASN A 32 13.45 -13.09 23.06
N SER A 33 12.64 -12.05 23.32
CA SER A 33 12.96 -11.01 24.29
C SER A 33 12.83 -11.54 25.72
N MET A 34 13.75 -11.12 26.59
CA MET A 34 13.96 -11.59 27.97
C MET A 34 12.71 -11.46 28.88
N ASP A 35 11.76 -10.60 28.50
CA ASP A 35 10.49 -10.36 29.21
C ASP A 35 9.35 -11.33 28.84
N ASN A 36 9.54 -12.23 27.86
CA ASN A 36 8.50 -13.18 27.40
C ASN A 36 8.98 -14.64 27.39
N PRO A 37 9.20 -15.27 28.57
CA PRO A 37 9.74 -16.63 28.69
C PRO A 37 8.83 -17.74 28.13
N LYS A 38 7.61 -17.42 27.68
CA LYS A 38 6.63 -18.38 27.12
C LYS A 38 6.42 -18.23 25.59
N HIS A 39 7.23 -17.43 24.91
CA HIS A 39 7.05 -17.11 23.48
C HIS A 39 5.63 -16.62 23.15
N ILE A 40 5.02 -15.84 24.04
CA ILE A 40 3.67 -15.28 23.85
C ILE A 40 3.82 -13.93 23.14
N ILE A 41 3.37 -13.85 21.89
CA ILE A 41 3.47 -12.62 21.10
C ILE A 41 2.15 -11.85 21.16
N VAL A 42 2.23 -10.54 21.35
CA VAL A 42 1.07 -9.64 21.21
C VAL A 42 0.82 -9.37 19.73
N TYR A 43 -0.02 -10.15 19.06
CA TYR A 43 -0.28 -9.96 17.62
C TYR A 43 -0.83 -8.57 17.26
N GLY A 44 -1.33 -7.80 18.22
CA GLY A 44 -1.78 -6.41 18.01
C GLY A 44 -0.66 -5.46 17.54
N SER A 45 0.56 -5.60 18.08
CA SER A 45 1.70 -4.76 17.66
C SER A 45 2.17 -5.13 16.26
N VAL A 46 2.32 -6.44 16.01
CA VAL A 46 2.68 -6.98 14.69
C VAL A 46 1.66 -6.58 13.62
N PHE A 47 0.36 -6.64 13.97
CA PHE A 47 -0.73 -6.22 13.10
C PHE A 47 -0.62 -4.75 12.70
N ALA A 48 -0.36 -3.86 13.65
CA ALA A 48 -0.22 -2.43 13.40
C ALA A 48 1.01 -2.11 12.56
N ALA A 49 2.16 -2.72 12.88
CA ALA A 49 3.41 -2.54 12.13
C ALA A 49 3.28 -3.02 10.69
N ALA A 50 2.74 -4.22 10.49
CA ALA A 50 2.47 -4.78 9.17
C ALA A 50 1.52 -3.90 8.35
N LYS A 51 0.46 -3.39 9.00
CA LYS A 51 -0.51 -2.49 8.37
C LYS A 51 0.19 -1.25 7.85
N TRP A 52 1.01 -0.60 8.68
CA TRP A 52 1.70 0.64 8.33
C TRP A 52 2.65 0.47 7.14
N LEU A 53 3.50 -0.56 7.15
CA LEU A 53 4.42 -0.84 6.06
C LEU A 53 3.67 -1.10 4.74
N LEU A 54 2.61 -1.91 4.78
CA LEU A 54 1.80 -2.22 3.60
C LEU A 54 1.01 -1.02 3.09
N LEU A 55 0.57 -0.10 3.96
CA LEU A 55 -0.08 1.14 3.53
C LEU A 55 0.88 2.06 2.77
N ILE A 56 2.12 2.20 3.24
CA ILE A 56 3.14 3.02 2.56
C ILE A 56 3.46 2.43 1.18
N ILE A 57 3.73 1.12 1.11
CA ILE A 57 4.03 0.45 -0.16
C ILE A 57 2.81 0.47 -1.09
N GLY A 58 1.62 0.22 -0.55
CA GLY A 58 0.36 0.31 -1.28
C GLY A 58 0.14 1.69 -1.89
N LEU A 59 0.45 2.75 -1.13
CA LEU A 59 0.36 4.12 -1.62
C LEU A 59 1.36 4.39 -2.76
N MET A 60 2.61 3.91 -2.66
CA MET A 60 3.58 4.02 -3.75
C MET A 60 3.10 3.31 -5.02
N PHE A 61 2.45 2.15 -4.89
CA PHE A 61 1.84 1.44 -6.02
C PHE A 61 0.69 2.24 -6.64
N VAL A 62 -0.13 2.89 -5.82
CA VAL A 62 -1.19 3.78 -6.29
C VAL A 62 -0.60 4.97 -7.05
N VAL A 63 0.42 5.65 -6.51
CA VAL A 63 1.10 6.77 -7.17
C VAL A 63 1.73 6.35 -8.50
N LYS A 64 2.41 5.21 -8.54
CA LYS A 64 2.98 4.66 -9.78
C LYS A 64 1.88 4.35 -10.80
N THR A 65 0.73 3.86 -10.37
CA THR A 65 -0.43 3.59 -11.24
C THR A 65 -0.97 4.87 -11.85
N ILE A 66 -1.04 5.94 -11.06
CA ILE A 66 -1.53 7.25 -11.51
C ILE A 66 -0.56 7.89 -12.50
N THR A 67 0.73 7.91 -12.17
CA THR A 67 1.76 8.66 -12.91
C THR A 67 2.27 7.96 -14.16
N ARG A 68 2.09 6.64 -14.30
CA ARG A 68 2.59 5.86 -15.44
C ARG A 68 2.19 6.44 -16.79
N ASP A 69 0.93 6.85 -16.95
CA ASP A 69 0.43 7.31 -18.26
C ASP A 69 0.84 8.76 -18.56
N PHE A 70 1.17 9.55 -17.52
CA PHE A 70 1.82 10.86 -17.67
C PHE A 70 3.30 10.69 -18.05
N SER A 71 4.01 9.80 -17.36
CA SER A 71 5.44 9.54 -17.59
C SER A 71 5.73 8.93 -18.95
N GLN A 72 4.80 8.20 -19.55
CA GLN A 72 4.96 7.57 -20.87
C GLN A 72 4.35 8.42 -22.01
N GLY A 73 3.78 9.59 -21.71
CA GLY A 73 3.11 10.45 -22.71
C GLY A 73 1.82 9.86 -23.31
N THR A 74 1.40 8.66 -22.88
CA THR A 74 0.24 7.95 -23.43
C THR A 74 -1.09 8.57 -23.02
N ILE A 75 -1.10 9.50 -22.06
CA ILE A 75 -2.31 10.22 -21.63
C ILE A 75 -3.00 10.97 -22.78
N GLN A 76 -2.24 11.44 -23.78
CA GLN A 76 -2.80 12.13 -24.95
C GLN A 76 -3.79 11.25 -25.73
N LEU A 77 -3.57 9.94 -25.77
CA LEU A 77 -4.46 8.97 -26.45
C LEU A 77 -5.81 8.84 -25.73
N TYR A 78 -5.81 8.97 -24.40
CA TYR A 78 -7.01 8.88 -23.57
C TYR A 78 -7.77 10.22 -23.46
N MET A 79 -7.12 11.34 -23.76
CA MET A 79 -7.68 12.69 -23.61
C MET A 79 -8.48 13.17 -24.85
N SER A 80 -8.64 12.33 -25.87
CA SER A 80 -9.20 12.70 -27.19
C SER A 80 -10.71 12.98 -27.20
N LYS A 81 -11.52 12.31 -26.37
CA LYS A 81 -12.98 12.49 -26.29
C LYS A 81 -13.45 12.48 -24.84
N VAL A 82 -14.49 13.23 -24.51
CA VAL A 82 -15.04 13.32 -23.14
C VAL A 82 -15.42 11.94 -22.59
N LYS A 83 -16.02 11.08 -23.40
CA LYS A 83 -16.35 9.69 -23.04
C LYS A 83 -15.11 8.87 -22.63
N THR A 84 -13.98 9.07 -23.33
CA THR A 84 -12.70 8.41 -23.03
C THR A 84 -12.04 8.98 -21.78
N ARG A 85 -12.18 10.30 -21.52
CA ARG A 85 -11.69 10.96 -20.31
C ARG A 85 -12.37 10.45 -19.04
N VAL A 86 -13.71 10.33 -19.06
CA VAL A 86 -14.46 9.78 -17.92
C VAL A 86 -14.11 8.31 -17.71
N GLY A 87 -14.01 7.53 -18.79
CA GLY A 87 -13.57 6.13 -18.72
C GLY A 87 -12.17 5.96 -18.13
N TYR A 88 -11.25 6.88 -18.40
CA TYR A 88 -9.90 6.88 -17.81
C TYR A 88 -9.95 7.05 -16.29
N ILE A 89 -10.74 7.99 -15.78
CA ILE A 89 -10.90 8.21 -14.33
C ILE A 89 -11.50 6.96 -13.68
N ILE A 90 -12.57 6.40 -14.25
CA ILE A 90 -13.21 5.18 -13.74
C ILE A 90 -12.21 4.01 -13.68
N SER A 91 -11.44 3.81 -14.74
CA SER A 91 -10.41 2.78 -14.82
C SER A 91 -9.34 2.94 -13.72
N LYS A 92 -8.91 4.17 -13.43
CA LYS A 92 -7.95 4.46 -12.37
C LYS A 92 -8.53 4.22 -10.99
N THR A 93 -9.76 4.65 -10.73
CA THR A 93 -10.45 4.40 -9.47
C THR A 93 -10.62 2.90 -9.20
N ILE A 94 -11.06 2.13 -10.20
CA ILE A 94 -11.15 0.65 -10.09
C ILE A 94 -9.77 0.04 -9.81
N SER A 95 -8.72 0.54 -10.45
CA SER A 95 -7.35 0.07 -10.20
C SER A 95 -6.91 0.32 -8.76
N ILE A 96 -7.22 1.48 -8.18
CA ILE A 96 -6.91 1.81 -6.77
C ILE A 96 -7.66 0.87 -5.81
N ILE A 97 -8.93 0.59 -6.07
CA ILE A 97 -9.74 -0.35 -5.28
C ILE A 97 -9.10 -1.75 -5.31
N LEU A 98 -8.74 -2.25 -6.50
CA LEU A 98 -8.10 -3.56 -6.64
C LEU A 98 -6.74 -3.63 -5.93
N ILE A 99 -5.93 -2.58 -6.01
CA ILE A 99 -4.66 -2.50 -5.25
C ILE A 99 -4.94 -2.55 -3.75
N SER A 100 -5.94 -1.82 -3.27
CA SER A 100 -6.30 -1.79 -1.85
C SER A 100 -6.69 -3.16 -1.32
N ILE A 101 -7.53 -3.89 -2.07
CA ILE A 101 -7.93 -5.27 -1.74
C ILE A 101 -6.71 -6.20 -1.74
N LEU A 102 -5.82 -6.08 -2.73
CA LEU A 102 -4.61 -6.89 -2.80
C LEU A 102 -3.72 -6.71 -1.56
N PHE A 103 -3.46 -5.47 -1.15
CA PHE A 103 -2.64 -5.18 0.03
C PHE A 103 -3.31 -5.62 1.34
N ALA A 104 -4.63 -5.51 1.44
CA ALA A 104 -5.39 -6.06 2.57
C ALA A 104 -5.28 -7.59 2.64
N LEU A 105 -5.35 -8.30 1.50
CA LEU A 105 -5.15 -9.76 1.45
C LEU A 105 -3.73 -10.16 1.81
N ILE A 106 -2.71 -9.43 1.34
CA ILE A 106 -1.31 -9.67 1.71
C ILE A 106 -1.13 -9.49 3.22
N HIS A 107 -1.72 -8.43 3.81
CA HIS A 107 -1.69 -8.20 5.25
C HIS A 107 -2.31 -9.37 6.01
N TYR A 108 -3.49 -9.84 5.58
CA TYR A 108 -4.16 -10.99 6.15
C TYR A 108 -3.27 -12.25 6.13
N VAL A 109 -2.72 -12.61 4.96
CA VAL A 109 -1.88 -13.80 4.79
C VAL A 109 -0.65 -13.75 5.68
N ILE A 110 0.06 -12.62 5.74
CA ILE A 110 1.25 -12.48 6.58
C ILE A 110 0.91 -12.68 8.06
N LEU A 111 -0.21 -12.11 8.52
CA LEU A 111 -0.62 -12.24 9.92
C LEU A 111 -1.07 -13.65 10.29
N ILE A 112 -1.70 -14.38 9.37
CA ILE A 112 -2.04 -15.80 9.56
C ILE A 112 -0.76 -16.64 9.69
N VAL A 113 0.26 -16.39 8.85
CA VAL A 113 1.56 -17.08 8.96
C VAL A 113 2.23 -16.81 10.31
N VAL A 114 2.20 -15.56 10.79
CA VAL A 114 2.75 -15.22 12.13
C VAL A 114 1.98 -15.90 13.25
N GLN A 115 0.64 -15.94 13.17
CA GLN A 115 -0.20 -16.64 14.15
C GLN A 115 0.04 -18.15 14.14
N ALA A 116 0.29 -18.74 12.97
CA ALA A 116 0.64 -20.16 12.87
C ALA A 116 2.04 -20.47 13.43
N SER A 117 2.96 -19.50 13.40
CA SER A 117 4.36 -19.69 13.81
C SER A 117 4.64 -19.46 15.30
N SER A 118 3.69 -18.94 16.08
CA SER A 118 3.94 -18.53 17.46
C SER A 118 2.71 -18.63 18.33
N ASN A 119 2.89 -18.66 19.65
CA ASN A 119 1.79 -18.77 20.60
C ASN A 119 1.23 -17.39 20.94
N GLY A 120 -0.09 -17.29 21.03
CA GLY A 120 -0.78 -16.04 21.39
C GLY A 120 -2.29 -16.14 21.21
N LYS A 121 -3.02 -15.13 21.69
CA LYS A 121 -4.46 -15.04 21.48
C LYS A 121 -4.75 -14.58 20.06
N ASN A 122 -5.28 -15.48 19.23
CA ASN A 122 -5.64 -15.17 17.84
C ASN A 122 -6.52 -13.92 17.74
N LEU A 123 -6.27 -13.13 16.69
CA LEU A 123 -7.07 -11.95 16.39
C LEU A 123 -8.44 -12.39 15.83
N ALA A 124 -9.51 -11.71 16.25
CA ALA A 124 -10.84 -11.96 15.72
C ALA A 124 -10.91 -11.64 14.23
N PHE A 125 -11.65 -12.44 13.46
CA PHE A 125 -11.84 -12.25 12.02
C PHE A 125 -12.43 -10.86 11.69
N SER A 126 -13.34 -10.35 12.53
CA SER A 126 -13.91 -9.00 12.39
C SER A 126 -12.83 -7.91 12.29
N LYS A 127 -11.74 -8.04 13.04
CA LYS A 127 -10.63 -7.07 13.03
C LYS A 127 -9.90 -7.03 11.68
N TYR A 128 -9.86 -8.15 10.95
CA TYR A 128 -9.30 -8.19 9.60
C TYR A 128 -10.24 -7.57 8.57
N VAL A 129 -11.55 -7.74 8.74
CA VAL A 129 -12.57 -7.09 7.90
C VAL A 129 -12.55 -5.57 8.09
N ASP A 130 -12.49 -5.10 9.34
CA ASP A 130 -12.35 -3.66 9.64
C ASP A 130 -11.06 -3.08 9.04
N ASN A 131 -9.98 -3.86 9.05
CA ASN A 131 -8.73 -3.48 8.43
C ASN A 131 -8.80 -3.42 6.90
N LEU A 132 -9.55 -4.31 6.26
CA LEU A 132 -9.83 -4.22 4.82
C LEU A 132 -10.55 -2.91 4.48
N TRP A 133 -11.55 -2.52 5.27
CA TRP A 133 -12.21 -1.21 5.14
C TRP A 133 -11.23 -0.06 5.33
N PHE A 134 -10.33 -0.15 6.30
CA PHE A 134 -9.30 0.86 6.52
C PHE A 134 -8.37 1.00 5.30
N PHE A 135 -7.89 -0.11 4.73
CA PHE A 135 -7.07 -0.10 3.52
C PHE A 135 -7.80 0.53 2.33
N LEU A 136 -9.08 0.17 2.13
CA LEU A 136 -9.91 0.75 1.08
C LEU A 136 -10.04 2.26 1.24
N ILE A 137 -10.48 2.72 2.41
CA ILE A 137 -10.73 4.15 2.65
C ILE A 137 -9.42 4.94 2.51
N PHE A 138 -8.34 4.46 3.13
CA PHE A 138 -7.07 5.17 3.13
C PHE A 138 -6.47 5.30 1.73
N LEU A 139 -6.31 4.18 1.01
CA LEU A 139 -5.68 4.20 -0.31
C LEU A 139 -6.57 4.84 -1.37
N LEU A 140 -7.89 4.71 -1.26
CA LEU A 140 -8.82 5.39 -2.16
C LEU A 140 -8.78 6.91 -1.95
N PHE A 141 -8.82 7.37 -0.69
CA PHE A 141 -8.76 8.78 -0.36
C PHE A 141 -7.46 9.43 -0.87
N PHE A 142 -6.31 8.91 -0.44
CA PHE A 142 -5.02 9.46 -0.88
C PHE A 142 -4.76 9.24 -2.37
N GLY A 143 -5.22 8.13 -2.94
CA GLY A 143 -5.10 7.84 -4.36
C GLY A 143 -5.87 8.83 -5.23
N LEU A 144 -7.14 9.09 -4.91
CA LEU A 144 -7.96 10.07 -5.64
C LEU A 144 -7.46 11.50 -5.44
N PHE A 145 -7.03 11.85 -4.23
CA PHE A 145 -6.45 13.15 -3.94
C PHE A 145 -5.18 13.41 -4.76
N LEU A 146 -4.24 12.46 -4.76
CA LEU A 146 -3.02 12.56 -5.56
C LEU A 146 -3.32 12.52 -7.06
N PHE A 147 -4.33 11.76 -7.48
CA PHE A 147 -4.78 11.75 -8.88
C PHE A 147 -5.23 13.14 -9.32
N LEU A 148 -6.04 13.83 -8.51
CA LEU A 148 -6.48 15.20 -8.79
C LEU A 148 -5.31 16.17 -8.92
N ILE A 149 -4.34 16.11 -8.00
CA ILE A 149 -3.12 16.92 -8.04
C ILE A 149 -2.30 16.64 -9.31
N THR A 150 -2.18 15.36 -9.69
CA THR A 150 -1.46 14.93 -10.90
C THR A 150 -2.08 15.57 -12.15
N LEU A 151 -3.42 15.54 -12.23
CA LEU A 151 -4.15 16.14 -13.35
C LEU A 151 -4.01 17.66 -13.38
N ALA A 152 -4.07 18.32 -12.22
CA ALA A 152 -3.95 19.77 -12.12
C ALA A 152 -2.55 20.27 -12.48
N SER A 153 -1.51 19.54 -12.08
CA SER A 153 -0.12 19.96 -12.27
C SER A 153 0.50 19.47 -13.58
N GLN A 154 -0.09 18.47 -14.25
CA GLN A 154 0.45 17.79 -15.45
C GLN A 154 1.92 17.32 -15.34
N LYS A 155 2.45 17.26 -14.12
CA LYS A 155 3.80 16.80 -13.78
C LYS A 155 3.70 15.43 -13.11
N ASN A 156 4.76 14.63 -13.23
CA ASN A 156 4.85 13.34 -12.57
C ASN A 156 4.67 13.50 -11.06
N SER A 157 3.59 12.95 -10.49
CA SER A 157 3.30 13.07 -9.05
C SER A 157 4.32 12.46 -8.11
N ASN A 158 5.27 11.66 -8.60
CA ASN A 158 6.44 11.30 -7.81
C ASN A 158 7.26 12.54 -7.41
N ASP A 159 7.40 13.50 -8.31
CA ASP A 159 8.18 14.72 -8.09
C ASP A 159 7.46 15.67 -7.12
N ILE A 160 6.13 15.71 -7.18
CA ILE A 160 5.28 16.51 -6.26
C ILE A 160 5.19 15.85 -4.89
N PHE A 161 5.03 14.53 -4.80
CA PHE A 161 4.97 13.82 -3.52
C PHE A 161 6.32 13.86 -2.79
N ILE A 162 7.43 13.65 -3.51
CA ILE A 162 8.78 13.84 -2.95
C ILE A 162 8.98 15.28 -2.52
N ARG A 163 8.58 16.29 -3.33
CA ARG A 163 8.67 17.71 -2.92
C ARG A 163 7.76 18.07 -1.75
N CYS A 164 6.55 17.53 -1.61
CA CYS A 164 5.69 17.81 -0.45
C CYS A 164 6.26 17.19 0.83
N ILE A 165 6.83 15.99 0.75
CA ILE A 165 7.55 15.38 1.88
C ILE A 165 8.81 16.20 2.21
N PHE A 166 9.65 16.54 1.22
CA PHE A 166 10.90 17.27 1.46
C PHE A 166 10.70 18.74 1.83
N SER A 167 9.68 19.42 1.30
CA SER A 167 9.42 20.84 1.61
C SER A 167 8.98 21.05 3.05
N THR A 168 8.41 20.02 3.70
CA THR A 168 8.09 20.10 5.14
C THR A 168 9.37 20.01 6.00
N TYR A 169 10.45 19.43 5.47
CA TYR A 169 11.74 19.30 6.15
C TYR A 169 12.79 20.36 5.75
N CYS A 170 12.55 21.14 4.70
CA CYS A 170 13.51 22.16 4.19
C CYS A 170 13.14 23.62 4.53
N THR A 171 12.13 23.86 5.36
CA THR A 171 11.79 25.20 5.89
C THR A 171 12.07 25.33 7.39
N VAL A 172 13.00 24.53 7.90
CA VAL A 172 13.61 24.69 9.22
C VAL A 172 15.07 24.27 9.10
N TYR A 173 15.88 25.05 8.40
CA TYR A 173 17.33 25.28 8.62
C TYR A 173 17.79 26.38 7.67
#